data_AF-A0A951LBH9-F1
#
_entry.id   AF-A0A951LBH9-F1
#
_cell.length_a   1.000
_cell.length_b   1.000
_cell.length_c   1.000
_cell.angle_alpha   90.00
_cell.angle_beta   90.00
_cell.angle_gamma   90.00
#
_symmetry.space_group_name_H-M   'P 1'
#
loop_
_entity.id
_entity.type
_entity.pdbx_description
1 polymer ?
#
loop_
_entity_poly.entity_id
_entity_poly.type
_entity_poly.pdbx_seq_one_letter_code
_entity_poly.pdbx_strand_id
1 'polypeptide(L)'
;MPARAYNDAELDAAIAAVSAPGRLQEAQELVIRAAPSLQRVLASALAEGGWFDLANEQAVKDATGGEDHETRVRAVRTLLAEETRLGMLVGVAVGLGLAQELTDFGRAETHTEGSAETHKED
;
A
#
# COMPACT_ATOMS: atom_id res chain seq x y z
N MET A 1 -0.78 22.90 4.24
CA MET A 1 -2.19 23.03 3.84
C MET A 1 -2.85 21.68 4.05
N PRO A 2 -4.01 21.57 4.71
CA PRO A 2 -4.65 20.26 4.87
C PRO A 2 -5.01 19.71 3.49
N ALA A 3 -4.70 18.43 3.26
CA ALA A 3 -5.07 17.75 2.03
C ALA A 3 -6.59 17.83 1.82
N ARG A 4 -7.04 18.24 0.63
CA ARG A 4 -8.45 18.21 0.24
C ARG A 4 -8.98 16.79 0.41
N ALA A 5 -10.07 16.61 1.15
CA ALA A 5 -10.77 15.33 1.20
C ALA A 5 -11.41 15.06 -0.17
N TYR A 6 -11.16 13.87 -0.73
CA TYR A 6 -11.78 13.41 -1.96
C TYR A 6 -13.23 12.99 -1.69
N ASN A 7 -14.13 13.22 -2.66
CA ASN A 7 -15.49 12.69 -2.59
C ASN A 7 -15.61 11.32 -3.27
N ASP A 8 -16.74 10.62 -3.04
CA ASP A 8 -16.98 9.26 -3.56
C ASP A 8 -16.88 9.19 -5.09
N ALA A 9 -17.37 10.21 -5.81
CA ALA A 9 -17.31 10.24 -7.27
C ALA A 9 -15.88 10.43 -7.79
N GLU A 10 -15.04 11.22 -7.10
CA GLU A 10 -13.61 11.35 -7.39
C GLU A 10 -12.88 10.04 -7.13
N LEU A 11 -13.25 9.32 -6.05
CA LEU A 11 -12.69 8.01 -5.72
C LEU A 11 -13.07 6.96 -6.77
N ASP A 12 -14.34 6.87 -7.15
CA ASP A 12 -14.82 5.95 -8.17
C ASP A 12 -14.17 6.21 -9.54
N ALA A 13 -14.04 7.49 -9.92
CA ALA A 13 -13.35 7.87 -11.14
C ALA A 13 -11.87 7.46 -11.12
N ALA A 14 -11.19 7.61 -9.98
CA ALA A 14 -9.80 7.17 -9.82
C ALA A 14 -9.68 5.63 -9.91
N ILE A 15 -10.60 4.88 -9.28
CA ILE A 15 -10.66 3.42 -9.37
C ILE A 15 -10.86 2.96 -10.83
N ALA A 16 -11.78 3.60 -11.56
CA ALA A 16 -12.03 3.32 -12.96
C ALA A 16 -10.78 3.60 -13.82
N ALA A 17 -10.08 4.71 -13.56
CA ALA A 17 -8.87 5.08 -14.28
C ALA A 17 -7.72 4.09 -14.05
N VAL A 18 -7.52 3.60 -12.82
CA VAL A 18 -6.51 2.57 -12.50
C VAL A 18 -6.86 1.22 -13.13
N SER A 19 -8.15 0.91 -13.23
CA SER A 19 -8.64 -0.35 -13.83
C SER A 19 -8.59 -0.37 -15.36
N ALA A 20 -8.25 0.76 -16.00
CA ALA A 20 -8.09 0.80 -17.44
C ALA A 20 -6.96 -0.14 -17.90
N PRO A 21 -7.10 -0.82 -19.07
CA PRO A 21 -6.09 -1.75 -19.56
C PRO A 21 -4.70 -1.12 -19.61
N GLY A 22 -3.69 -1.82 -19.09
CA GLY A 22 -2.29 -1.38 -19.10
C GLY A 22 -1.88 -0.43 -17.97
N ARG A 23 -2.79 0.37 -17.40
CA ARG A 23 -2.47 1.32 -16.32
C ARG A 23 -1.92 0.62 -15.07
N LEU A 24 -2.56 -0.48 -14.67
CA LEU A 24 -2.08 -1.28 -13.55
C LEU A 24 -0.73 -1.96 -13.86
N GLN A 25 -0.52 -2.37 -15.11
CA GLN A 25 0.72 -3.01 -15.56
C GLN A 25 1.90 -2.04 -15.47
N GLU A 26 1.73 -0.80 -15.92
CA GLU A 26 2.75 0.26 -15.82
C GLU A 26 3.12 0.55 -14.36
N ALA A 27 2.11 0.64 -13.48
CA ALA A 27 2.33 0.80 -12.04
C ALA A 27 3.09 -0.40 -11.44
N GLN A 28 2.74 -1.63 -11.85
CA GLN A 28 3.42 -2.85 -11.43
C GLN A 28 4.89 -2.87 -11.86
N GLU A 29 5.21 -2.47 -13.09
CA GLU A 29 6.59 -2.41 -13.58
C GLU A 29 7.45 -1.44 -12.75
N LEU A 30 6.90 -0.28 -12.39
CA LEU A 30 7.57 0.68 -11.52
C LEU A 30 7.84 0.09 -10.14
N VAL A 31 6.82 -0.56 -9.56
CA VAL A 31 6.92 -1.23 -8.25
C VAL A 31 7.94 -2.36 -8.28
N ILE A 32 7.98 -3.18 -9.35
CA ILE A 32 8.94 -4.28 -9.50
C ILE A 32 10.39 -3.78 -9.45
N ARG A 33 10.68 -2.63 -10.10
CA ARG A 33 12.02 -2.02 -10.03
C ARG A 33 12.39 -1.55 -8.62
N ALA A 34 11.40 -1.11 -7.84
CA ALA A 34 11.57 -0.66 -6.47
C ALA A 34 11.43 -1.78 -5.41
N ALA A 35 11.10 -3.01 -5.83
CA ALA A 35 10.65 -4.09 -4.97
C ALA A 35 11.59 -4.41 -3.79
N PRO A 36 12.93 -4.47 -3.94
CA PRO A 36 13.82 -4.75 -2.81
C PRO A 36 13.75 -3.68 -1.71
N SER A 37 13.59 -2.40 -2.09
CA SER A 37 13.45 -1.30 -1.13
C SER A 37 12.07 -1.28 -0.50
N LEU A 38 11.01 -1.54 -1.28
CA LEU A 38 9.64 -1.60 -0.79
C LEU A 38 9.44 -2.77 0.18
N GLN A 39 10.08 -3.92 -0.04
CA GLN A 39 10.04 -5.05 0.88
C GLN A 39 10.53 -4.68 2.28
N ARG A 40 11.54 -3.82 2.41
CA ARG A 40 12.03 -3.35 3.73
C ARG A 40 10.99 -2.49 4.44
N VAL A 41 10.33 -1.59 3.70
CA VAL A 41 9.28 -0.71 4.24
C VAL A 41 8.08 -1.55 4.67
N LEU A 42 7.64 -2.50 3.83
CA LEU A 42 6.55 -3.41 4.15
C LEU A 42 6.89 -4.26 5.38
N ALA A 43 8.10 -4.82 5.48
CA ALA A 43 8.52 -5.57 6.65
C ALA A 43 8.49 -4.72 7.94
N SER A 44 8.94 -3.45 7.87
CA SER A 44 8.86 -2.53 9.01
C SER A 44 7.41 -2.23 9.41
N ALA A 45 6.55 -1.92 8.43
CA ALA A 45 5.14 -1.61 8.68
C ALA A 45 4.39 -2.80 9.31
N LEU A 46 4.70 -4.02 8.88
CA LEU A 46 4.14 -5.25 9.43
C LEU A 46 4.61 -5.51 10.87
N ALA A 47 5.88 -5.23 11.17
CA ALA A 47 6.46 -5.38 12.50
C ALA A 47 5.99 -4.31 13.50
N GLU A 48 5.92 -3.04 13.07
CA GLU A 48 5.58 -1.90 13.94
C GLU A 48 4.10 -1.86 14.34
N GLY A 49 3.20 -2.32 13.46
CA GLY A 49 1.77 -2.29 13.76
C GLY A 49 1.27 -3.46 14.62
N GLY A 50 2.15 -4.37 15.07
CA GLY A 50 1.75 -5.54 15.87
C GLY A 50 0.77 -6.48 15.15
N TRP A 51 0.63 -6.35 13.82
CA TRP A 51 -0.33 -7.09 13.00
C TRP A 51 -0.01 -8.59 12.94
N PHE A 52 1.27 -8.97 13.11
CA PHE A 52 1.74 -10.32 12.85
C PHE A 52 1.96 -11.19 14.11
N ASP A 53 2.27 -10.62 15.27
CA ASP A 53 2.96 -11.43 16.29
C ASP A 53 2.06 -12.18 17.30
N LEU A 54 0.94 -11.60 17.76
CA LEU A 54 0.16 -12.21 18.87
C LEU A 54 -1.19 -12.81 18.44
N ALA A 55 -1.90 -12.18 17.51
CA ALA A 55 -3.17 -12.71 17.00
C ALA A 55 -2.94 -13.90 16.05
N ASN A 56 -1.85 -13.88 15.29
CA ASN A 56 -1.56 -14.88 14.27
C ASN A 56 -1.14 -16.22 14.88
N GLU A 57 -0.33 -16.22 15.94
CA GLU A 57 0.07 -17.47 16.60
C GLU A 57 -1.11 -18.27 17.14
N GLN A 58 -2.10 -17.61 17.76
CA GLN A 58 -3.30 -18.29 18.25
C GLN A 58 -4.17 -18.77 17.09
N ALA A 59 -4.34 -17.96 16.05
CA ALA A 59 -5.10 -18.34 14.85
C ALA A 59 -4.48 -19.54 14.11
N VAL A 60 -3.14 -19.62 14.06
CA VAL A 60 -2.41 -20.78 13.52
C VAL A 60 -2.62 -22.01 14.40
N LYS A 61 -2.56 -21.88 15.72
CA LYS A 61 -2.83 -22.99 16.66
C LYS A 61 -4.26 -23.51 16.49
N ASP A 62 -5.24 -22.61 16.36
CA ASP A 62 -6.64 -22.96 16.17
C ASP A 62 -6.85 -23.64 14.80
N ALA A 63 -6.22 -23.13 13.75
CA ALA A 63 -6.33 -23.70 12.40
C ALA A 63 -5.65 -25.07 12.26
N THR A 64 -4.64 -25.35 13.07
CA THR A 64 -3.90 -26.62 13.05
C THR A 64 -4.38 -27.63 14.10
N GLY A 65 -5.06 -27.18 15.16
CA GLY A 65 -5.50 -27.99 16.29
C GLY A 65 -6.87 -28.68 16.13
N GLY A 66 -7.62 -28.38 15.06
CA GLY A 66 -8.95 -28.96 14.83
C GLY A 66 -8.96 -30.50 14.74
N GLU A 67 -9.99 -31.13 15.31
CA GLU A 67 -10.09 -32.59 15.49
C GLU A 67 -10.12 -33.36 14.16
N ASP A 68 -10.80 -32.84 13.12
CA ASP A 68 -10.87 -33.46 11.80
C ASP A 68 -10.18 -32.65 10.68
N HIS A 69 -9.84 -33.34 9.60
CA HIS A 69 -9.10 -32.78 8.47
C HIS A 69 -9.85 -31.65 7.75
N GLU A 70 -11.15 -31.79 7.52
CA GLU A 70 -11.95 -30.78 6.79
C GLU A 70 -12.08 -29.49 7.60
N THR A 71 -12.21 -29.61 8.91
CA THR A 71 -12.22 -28.46 9.82
C THR A 71 -10.89 -27.71 9.78
N ARG A 72 -9.75 -28.41 9.82
CA ARG A 72 -8.42 -27.79 9.68
C ARG A 72 -8.24 -27.08 8.34
N VAL A 73 -8.62 -27.74 7.23
CA VAL A 73 -8.52 -27.14 5.88
C VAL A 73 -9.36 -25.86 5.78
N ARG A 74 -10.58 -25.87 6.36
CA ARG A 74 -11.45 -24.69 6.36
C ARG A 74 -10.84 -23.55 7.16
N ALA A 75 -10.31 -23.84 8.35
CA ALA A 75 -9.69 -22.83 9.20
C ALA A 75 -8.45 -22.21 8.54
N VAL A 76 -7.60 -23.01 7.90
CA VAL A 76 -6.44 -22.51 7.13
C VAL A 76 -6.90 -21.62 5.95
N ARG A 77 -7.97 -21.99 5.24
CA ARG A 77 -8.51 -21.16 4.15
C ARG A 77 -9.02 -19.82 4.65
N THR A 78 -9.69 -19.79 5.80
CA THR A 78 -10.13 -18.55 6.44
C THR A 78 -8.94 -17.67 6.80
N LEU A 79 -7.92 -18.25 7.46
CA LEU A 79 -6.71 -17.54 7.84
C LEU A 79 -6.01 -16.93 6.61
N LEU A 80 -5.84 -17.70 5.53
CA LEU A 80 -5.25 -17.20 4.28
C LEU A 80 -6.06 -16.07 3.64
N ALA A 81 -7.39 -16.14 3.70
CA ALA A 81 -8.25 -15.08 3.16
C ALA A 81 -8.13 -13.79 3.98
N GLU A 82 -8.02 -13.89 5.30
CA GLU A 82 -7.79 -12.76 6.20
C GLU A 82 -6.42 -12.14 5.98
N GLU A 83 -5.36 -12.96 5.94
CA GLU A 83 -3.99 -12.50 5.63
C GLU A 83 -3.90 -11.83 4.26
N THR A 84 -4.58 -12.37 3.25
CA THR A 84 -4.64 -11.74 1.92
C THR A 84 -5.30 -10.36 1.98
N ARG A 85 -6.42 -10.23 2.72
CA ARG A 85 -7.10 -8.94 2.91
C ARG A 85 -6.20 -7.94 3.63
N LEU A 86 -5.50 -8.37 4.67
CA LEU A 86 -4.57 -7.52 5.42
C LEU A 86 -3.39 -7.08 4.55
N GLY A 87 -2.78 -8.01 3.80
CA GLY A 87 -1.72 -7.69 2.86
C GLY A 87 -2.15 -6.68 1.79
N MET A 88 -3.39 -6.78 1.29
CA MET A 88 -3.95 -5.77 0.38
C MET A 88 -4.10 -4.41 1.05
N LEU A 89 -4.64 -4.34 2.28
CA LEU A 89 -4.79 -3.08 3.01
C LEU A 89 -3.45 -2.39 3.26
N VAL A 90 -2.45 -3.15 3.73
CA VAL A 90 -1.08 -2.64 3.95
C VAL A 90 -0.46 -2.18 2.64
N GLY A 91 -0.58 -2.98 1.57
CA GLY A 91 -0.08 -2.62 0.25
C GLY A 91 -0.68 -1.31 -0.28
N VAL A 92 -1.99 -1.11 -0.13
CA VAL A 92 -2.67 0.14 -0.52
C VAL A 92 -2.21 1.31 0.34
N ALA A 93 -2.09 1.13 1.66
CA ALA A 93 -1.64 2.19 2.56
C ALA A 93 -0.21 2.66 2.24
N VAL A 94 0.72 1.73 2.01
CA VAL A 94 2.09 2.05 1.59
C VAL A 94 2.09 2.72 0.22
N GLY A 95 1.26 2.25 -0.72
CA GLY A 95 1.11 2.87 -2.04
C GLY A 95 0.62 4.32 -1.97
N LEU A 96 -0.36 4.61 -1.12
CA LEU A 96 -0.87 5.97 -0.89
C LEU A 96 0.20 6.87 -0.24
N GLY A 97 0.91 6.37 0.77
CA GLY A 97 2.00 7.11 1.41
C GLY A 97 3.11 7.44 0.41
N LEU A 98 3.52 6.48 -0.42
CA LEU A 98 4.53 6.71 -1.46
C LEU A 98 4.07 7.74 -2.50
N ALA A 99 2.81 7.68 -2.94
CA ALA A 99 2.27 8.63 -3.91
C ALA A 99 2.25 10.06 -3.35
N GLN A 100 1.95 10.23 -2.06
CA GLN A 100 1.99 11.52 -1.39
C GLN A 100 3.41 12.08 -1.36
N GLU A 101 4.39 11.31 -0.89
CA GLU A 101 5.80 11.71 -0.84
C GLU A 101 6.33 12.10 -2.23
N LEU A 102 6.04 11.30 -3.26
CA LEU A 102 6.44 11.61 -4.64
C LEU A 102 5.81 12.90 -5.17
N THR A 103 4.55 13.18 -4.81
CA THR A 103 3.88 14.43 -5.21
C THR A 103 4.52 15.64 -4.51
N ASP A 104 4.88 15.48 -3.24
CA ASP A 104 5.49 16.55 -2.45
C ASP A 104 6.93 16.84 -2.90
N PHE A 105 7.71 15.80 -3.26
CA PHE A 105 9.01 15.99 -3.92
C PHE A 105 8.87 16.74 -5.25
N GLY A 106 7.92 16.36 -6.10
CA GLY A 106 7.68 17.05 -7.37
C GLY A 106 7.29 18.52 -7.19
N ARG A 107 6.53 18.85 -6.13
CA ARG A 107 6.20 20.26 -5.80
C ARG A 107 7.41 21.04 -5.31
N ALA A 108 8.27 20.43 -4.50
CA ALA A 108 9.47 21.09 -3.97
C ALA A 108 10.47 21.47 -5.08
N GLU A 109 10.61 20.63 -6.11
CA GLU A 109 11.47 20.93 -7.26
C GLU A 109 10.95 22.13 -8.09
N THR A 110 9.65 22.17 -8.38
CA THR A 110 9.05 23.29 -9.14
C THR A 110 9.16 24.66 -8.47
N HIS A 111 9.21 24.70 -7.14
CA HIS A 111 9.32 25.95 -6.37
C HIS A 111 10.77 26.49 -6.32
N THR A 112 11.75 25.60 -6.51
CA THR A 112 13.18 25.94 -6.52
C THR A 112 13.59 26.52 -7.88
N GLU A 113 13.07 25.98 -8.98
CA GLU A 113 13.31 26.52 -10.34
C GLU A 113 12.66 27.90 -10.54
N GLY A 114 11.43 28.11 -10.06
CA GLY A 114 10.75 29.41 -10.16
C GLY A 114 11.36 30.53 -9.31
N SER A 115 12.20 30.22 -8.31
CA SER A 115 12.90 31.22 -7.49
C SER A 115 14.25 31.65 -8.09
N ALA A 116 14.82 30.85 -9.01
CA ALA A 116 16.09 31.15 -9.66
C ALA A 116 15.95 32.10 -10.87
N GLU A 117 14.76 32.20 -11.48
CA GLU A 117 14.51 33.07 -12.64
C GLU A 117 14.25 34.54 -12.26
N THR A 118 13.85 34.84 -11.01
CA THR A 118 13.46 36.21 -10.60
C THR A 118 14.63 37.08 -10.10
N HIS A 119 15.89 36.64 -10.25
CA HIS A 119 17.07 37.40 -9.80
C HIS A 119 18.03 37.80 -10.93
N LYS A 120 17.54 37.81 -12.18
CA LYS A 120 18.30 38.24 -13.36
C LYS A 120 17.53 39.30 -14.16
N GLU A 121 17.01 40.32 -13.48
CA GLU A 121 16.54 41.56 -14.10
C GLU A 121 16.48 42.62 -12.98
N ASP A 122 17.63 43.17 -12.62
CA ASP A 122 17.87 44.59 -12.24
C ASP A 122 19.35 44.84 -11.90
#